data_AF-A0A6J8EAW2-F1
#
_entry.id   AF-A0A6J8EAW2-F1
#
_cell.length_a   1.000
_cell.length_b   1.000
_cell.length_c   1.000
_cell.angle_alpha   90.00
_cell.angle_beta   90.00
_cell.angle_gamma   90.00
#
_symmetry.space_group_name_H-M   'P 1'
#
loop_
_entity.id
_entity.type
_entity.pdbx_description
1 polymer ?
#
loop_
_entity_poly.entity_id
_entity_poly.type
_entity_poly.pdbx_seq_one_letter_code
_entity_poly.pdbx_strand_id
1 'polypeptide(L)'
;MFNLYNEVVAKKGGRRTAAINLSIQVALNHIAISTTGLQKLFLGSNIPAPSTSSMQHSANVVSEIIEEYNKKDLAQKRKLLKEINILRCDNPNNINMQHNWCKENLKNDVCAVLVLIYLFKMCSDRAEEWTHYDFQSYKRRVHTAIHNVNNGPGESIVKLCKAAWVPIEPRSRAARSLKNIQRHNEKHKLYKQSKRYTYQRCSKKHELYEIYEEKDYEKNKLLPTKRLAAKHPQELSFAKKTEIKTC
;
A
#
# COMPACT_ATOMS: atom_id res chain seq x y z
N MET A 1 -13.41 19.35 -36.60
CA MET A 1 -14.03 18.36 -35.70
C MET A 1 -13.26 18.41 -34.39
N PHE A 2 -13.90 18.82 -33.29
CA PHE A 2 -13.24 18.91 -31.98
C PHE A 2 -13.28 17.54 -31.30
N ASN A 3 -12.12 16.97 -31.01
CA ASN A 3 -12.04 15.75 -30.20
C ASN A 3 -12.26 16.12 -28.73
N LEU A 4 -13.25 15.48 -28.09
CA LEU A 4 -13.59 15.68 -26.68
C LEU A 4 -12.52 15.09 -25.73
N TYR A 5 -11.68 14.20 -26.23
CA TYR A 5 -10.64 13.52 -25.45
C TYR A 5 -9.41 13.23 -26.31
N ASN A 6 -8.28 13.05 -25.61
CA ASN A 6 -7.04 12.61 -26.25
C ASN A 6 -7.05 11.09 -26.42
N GLU A 7 -6.68 10.62 -27.59
CA GLU A 7 -6.52 9.20 -27.88
C GLU A 7 -5.07 8.75 -27.67
N VAL A 8 -4.91 7.52 -27.21
CA VAL A 8 -3.59 6.90 -27.11
C VAL A 8 -3.13 6.39 -28.47
N VAL A 9 -1.84 6.57 -28.77
CA VAL A 9 -1.22 6.05 -29.98
C VAL A 9 -1.23 4.52 -29.91
N ALA A 10 -2.07 3.89 -30.73
CA ALA A 10 -2.15 2.44 -30.82
C ALA A 10 -1.02 1.88 -31.70
N LYS A 11 -0.35 0.82 -31.24
CA LYS A 11 0.63 0.08 -32.04
C LYS A 11 -0.02 -0.83 -33.10
N LYS A 12 -1.27 -1.25 -32.87
CA LYS A 12 -2.03 -2.14 -33.76
C LYS A 12 -3.15 -1.36 -34.45
N GLY A 13 -3.53 -1.81 -35.65
CA GLY A 13 -4.69 -1.27 -36.37
C GLY A 13 -5.99 -1.49 -35.59
N GLY A 14 -6.87 -0.49 -35.57
CA GLY A 14 -8.15 -0.53 -34.86
C GLY A 14 -8.51 0.81 -34.21
N ARG A 15 -9.65 0.83 -33.51
CA ARG A 15 -10.09 2.01 -32.74
C ARG A 15 -9.11 2.27 -31.60
N ARG A 16 -8.70 3.53 -31.44
CA ARG A 16 -7.78 3.95 -30.39
C ARG A 16 -8.53 4.12 -29.07
N THR A 17 -7.87 3.76 -27.97
CA THR A 17 -8.42 3.92 -26.63
C THR A 17 -8.28 5.38 -26.19
N ALA A 18 -9.32 5.92 -25.56
CA ALA A 18 -9.23 7.22 -24.90
C ALA A 18 -8.21 7.18 -23.76
N ALA A 19 -7.35 8.20 -23.69
CA ALA A 19 -6.32 8.33 -22.64
C ALA A 19 -6.92 8.29 -21.23
N ILE A 20 -8.11 8.86 -21.06
CA ILE A 20 -8.82 8.86 -19.77
C ILE A 20 -9.06 7.43 -19.28
N ASN A 21 -9.49 6.51 -20.15
CA ASN A 21 -9.80 5.14 -19.76
C ASN A 21 -8.59 4.40 -19.19
N LEU A 22 -7.41 4.60 -19.77
CA LEU A 22 -6.17 4.00 -19.28
C LEU A 22 -5.67 4.71 -18.01
N SER A 23 -5.75 6.04 -17.96
CA SER A 23 -5.31 6.80 -16.77
C SER A 23 -6.10 6.47 -15.51
N ILE A 24 -7.42 6.23 -15.64
CA ILE A 24 -8.27 5.79 -14.53
C ILE A 24 -7.80 4.45 -13.99
N GLN A 25 -7.46 3.50 -14.87
CA GLN A 25 -6.97 2.19 -14.46
C GLN A 25 -5.58 2.27 -13.80
N VAL A 26 -4.70 3.15 -14.29
CA VAL A 26 -3.44 3.44 -13.59
C VAL A 26 -3.73 3.95 -12.19
N ALA A 27 -4.62 4.94 -12.03
CA ALA A 27 -4.99 5.48 -10.72
C ALA A 27 -5.62 4.42 -9.79
N LEU A 28 -6.50 3.56 -10.31
CA LEU A 28 -7.12 2.47 -9.54
C LEU A 28 -6.09 1.49 -8.97
N ASN A 29 -4.96 1.27 -9.65
CA ASN A 29 -3.91 0.41 -9.10
C ASN A 29 -3.24 0.98 -7.84
N HIS A 30 -3.32 2.30 -7.61
CA HIS A 30 -2.82 2.95 -6.40
C HIS A 30 -3.86 2.99 -5.27
N ILE A 31 -5.13 2.72 -5.56
CA ILE A 31 -6.23 2.88 -4.61
C ILE A 31 -6.82 1.50 -4.29
N ALA A 32 -7.34 1.31 -3.08
CA ALA A 32 -8.02 0.07 -2.69
C ALA A 32 -9.45 -0.05 -3.26
N ILE A 33 -9.70 0.49 -4.46
CA ILE A 33 -11.01 0.46 -5.14
C ILE A 33 -10.94 -0.51 -6.32
N SER A 34 -11.88 -1.45 -6.38
CA SER A 34 -12.03 -2.35 -7.53
C SER A 34 -12.70 -1.64 -8.71
N THR A 35 -12.62 -2.22 -9.90
CA THR A 35 -13.37 -1.78 -11.08
C THR A 35 -14.88 -1.73 -10.81
N THR A 36 -15.41 -2.74 -10.11
CA THR A 36 -16.80 -2.77 -9.65
C THR A 36 -17.12 -1.67 -8.63
N GLY A 37 -16.19 -1.36 -7.73
CA GLY A 37 -16.32 -0.26 -6.78
C GLY A 37 -16.39 1.10 -7.49
N LEU A 38 -15.55 1.32 -8.50
CA LEU A 38 -15.61 2.53 -9.32
C LEU A 38 -16.93 2.63 -10.10
N GLN A 39 -17.42 1.51 -10.63
CA GLN A 39 -18.72 1.48 -11.30
C GLN A 39 -19.86 1.92 -10.36
N LYS A 40 -19.86 1.42 -9.12
CA LYS A 40 -20.81 1.85 -8.09
C LYS A 40 -20.69 3.33 -7.75
N LEU A 41 -19.46 3.88 -7.71
CA LEU A 41 -19.24 5.32 -7.50
C LEU A 41 -19.84 6.18 -8.61
N PHE A 42 -19.69 5.76 -9.88
CA PHE A 42 -20.31 6.46 -11.00
C PHE A 42 -21.84 6.40 -10.93
N LEU A 43 -22.41 5.20 -10.72
CA LEU A 43 -23.86 5.04 -10.59
C LEU A 43 -24.42 5.85 -9.42
N GLY A 44 -23.74 5.86 -8.27
CA GLY A 44 -24.12 6.67 -7.10
C GLY A 44 -23.99 8.17 -7.31
N SER A 45 -23.16 8.61 -8.27
CA SER A 45 -23.00 10.02 -8.65
C SER A 45 -23.89 10.44 -9.83
N ASN A 46 -24.85 9.58 -10.22
CA ASN A 46 -25.70 9.76 -11.41
C ASN A 46 -24.89 9.94 -12.71
N ILE A 47 -23.75 9.25 -12.82
CA ILE A 47 -22.90 9.22 -14.02
C ILE A 47 -23.08 7.86 -14.70
N PRO A 48 -23.36 7.80 -16.02
CA PRO A 48 -23.46 6.53 -16.73
C PRO A 48 -22.12 5.78 -16.64
N ALA A 49 -22.16 4.61 -16.01
CA ALA A 49 -20.96 3.84 -15.77
C ALA A 49 -20.61 2.94 -16.97
N PRO A 50 -19.31 2.76 -17.29
CA PRO A 50 -18.90 1.85 -18.33
C PRO A 50 -19.15 0.38 -17.94
N SER A 51 -19.08 -0.52 -18.93
CA SER A 51 -19.25 -1.95 -18.68
C SER A 51 -18.09 -2.53 -17.87
N THR A 52 -18.42 -3.48 -16.98
CA THR A 52 -17.44 -4.18 -16.15
C THR A 52 -16.40 -4.91 -16.98
N SER A 53 -16.81 -5.55 -18.09
CA SER A 53 -15.94 -6.25 -19.02
C SER A 53 -14.91 -5.32 -19.68
N SER A 54 -15.35 -4.15 -20.15
CA SER A 54 -14.46 -3.15 -20.76
C SER A 54 -13.46 -2.58 -19.76
N MET A 55 -13.93 -2.29 -18.53
CA MET A 55 -13.06 -1.86 -17.45
C MET A 55 -12.02 -2.92 -17.08
N GLN A 56 -12.44 -4.19 -16.97
CA GLN A 56 -11.55 -5.30 -16.64
C GLN A 56 -10.51 -5.51 -17.74
N HIS A 57 -10.91 -5.43 -19.01
CA HIS A 57 -9.98 -5.51 -20.13
C HIS A 57 -8.91 -4.42 -20.06
N SER A 58 -9.33 -3.16 -19.84
CA SER A 58 -8.40 -2.03 -19.69
C SER A 58 -7.47 -2.21 -18.48
N ALA A 59 -7.98 -2.74 -17.37
CA ALA A 59 -7.19 -3.02 -16.17
C ALA A 59 -6.12 -4.10 -16.41
N ASN A 60 -6.45 -5.14 -17.19
CA ASN A 60 -5.49 -6.18 -17.58
C ASN A 60 -4.35 -5.58 -18.43
N VAL A 61 -4.68 -4.77 -19.43
CA VAL A 61 -3.69 -4.09 -20.29
C VAL A 61 -2.76 -3.20 -19.47
N VAL A 62 -3.31 -2.38 -18.57
CA VAL A 62 -2.50 -1.50 -17.72
C VAL A 62 -1.62 -2.31 -16.75
N SER A 63 -2.13 -3.42 -16.22
CA SER A 63 -1.36 -4.33 -15.35
C SER A 63 -0.09 -4.83 -16.04
N GLU A 64 -0.21 -5.29 -17.29
CA GLU A 64 0.94 -5.78 -18.07
C GLU A 64 2.00 -4.68 -18.27
N ILE A 65 1.56 -3.46 -18.58
CA ILE A 65 2.44 -2.30 -18.74
C ILE A 65 3.17 -1.98 -17.42
N ILE A 66 2.46 -1.97 -16.29
CA ILE A 66 3.06 -1.71 -14.97
C ILE A 66 4.08 -2.80 -14.61
N GLU A 67 3.76 -4.07 -14.88
CA GLU A 67 4.67 -5.19 -14.64
C GLU A 67 5.95 -5.08 -15.46
N GLU A 68 5.84 -4.79 -16.75
CA GLU A 68 6.99 -4.60 -17.64
C GLU A 68 7.85 -3.42 -17.18
N TYR A 69 7.21 -2.30 -16.85
CA TYR A 69 7.91 -1.11 -16.38
C TYR A 69 8.65 -1.36 -15.06
N ASN A 70 8.03 -2.07 -14.13
CA ASN A 70 8.65 -2.46 -12.87
C ASN A 70 9.84 -3.40 -13.05
N LYS A 71 9.75 -4.38 -13.96
CA LYS A 71 10.89 -5.25 -14.28
C LYS A 71 12.08 -4.45 -14.78
N LYS A 72 11.85 -3.44 -15.63
CA LYS A 72 12.89 -2.52 -16.13
C LYS A 72 13.47 -1.66 -15.01
N ASP A 73 12.62 -1.05 -14.18
CA ASP A 73 13.04 -0.23 -13.03
C ASP A 73 13.90 -1.04 -12.05
N LEU A 74 13.46 -2.25 -11.68
CA LEU A 74 14.22 -3.14 -10.81
C LEU A 74 15.54 -3.59 -11.44
N ALA A 75 15.58 -3.85 -12.75
CA ALA A 75 16.81 -4.21 -13.45
C ALA A 75 17.83 -3.06 -13.43
N GLN A 76 17.39 -1.82 -13.63
CA GLN A 76 18.25 -0.63 -13.53
C GLN A 76 18.78 -0.45 -12.11
N LYS A 77 17.92 -0.57 -11.09
CA LYS A 77 18.35 -0.49 -9.68
C LYS A 77 19.35 -1.58 -9.31
N ARG A 78 19.19 -2.81 -9.83
CA ARG A 78 20.17 -3.89 -9.63
C ARG A 78 21.53 -3.55 -10.25
N LYS A 79 21.57 -2.93 -11.44
CA LYS A 79 22.83 -2.49 -12.06
C LYS A 79 23.54 -1.44 -11.19
N LEU A 80 22.80 -0.41 -10.76
CA LEU A 80 23.32 0.63 -9.86
C LEU A 80 23.85 0.03 -8.55
N LEU A 81 23.14 -0.95 -7.98
CA LEU A 81 23.59 -1.61 -6.75
C LEU A 81 24.90 -2.39 -6.96
N LYS A 82 25.05 -3.07 -8.11
CA LYS A 82 26.32 -3.73 -8.47
C LYS A 82 27.46 -2.74 -8.60
N GLU A 83 27.24 -1.61 -9.26
CA GLU A 83 28.23 -0.54 -9.42
C GLU A 83 28.65 0.02 -8.05
N ILE A 84 27.70 0.28 -7.15
CA ILE A 84 27.99 0.75 -5.78
C ILE A 84 28.81 -0.28 -5.00
N ASN A 85 28.48 -1.58 -5.12
CA ASN A 85 29.24 -2.64 -4.44
C ASN A 85 30.68 -2.73 -4.96
N ILE A 86 30.88 -2.62 -6.27
CA ILE A 86 32.22 -2.59 -6.88
C ILE A 86 33.02 -1.41 -6.31
N LEU A 87 32.41 -0.21 -6.24
CA LEU A 87 33.06 0.98 -5.66
C LEU A 87 33.40 0.81 -4.18
N ARG A 88 32.61 0.03 -3.43
CA ARG A 88 32.86 -0.30 -2.02
C ARG A 88 33.89 -1.42 -1.82
N CYS A 89 34.44 -1.97 -2.91
CA CYS A 89 35.28 -3.17 -2.89
C CYS A 89 34.57 -4.38 -2.25
N ASP A 90 33.24 -4.42 -2.33
CA ASP A 90 32.42 -5.54 -1.88
C ASP A 90 32.12 -6.51 -3.04
N ASN A 91 31.62 -7.71 -2.72
CA ASN A 91 31.15 -8.63 -3.75
C ASN A 91 30.00 -7.96 -4.56
N PRO A 92 30.10 -7.90 -5.91
CA PRO A 92 29.14 -7.20 -6.76
C PRO A 92 27.73 -7.79 -6.65
N ASN A 93 27.62 -9.09 -6.42
CA ASN A 93 26.34 -9.79 -6.26
C ASN A 93 25.85 -9.78 -4.81
N ASN A 94 26.58 -9.15 -3.90
CA ASN A 94 26.18 -9.05 -2.51
C ASN A 94 24.95 -8.15 -2.39
N ILE A 95 23.81 -8.77 -2.12
CA ILE A 95 22.61 -8.04 -1.73
C ILE A 95 22.67 -7.88 -0.20
N ASN A 96 23.72 -7.24 0.31
CA ASN A 96 23.92 -7.09 1.75
C ASN A 96 22.85 -6.15 2.29
N MET A 97 21.75 -6.74 2.76
CA MET A 97 20.55 -6.04 3.24
C MET A 97 20.31 -6.25 4.73
N GLN A 98 21.25 -6.84 5.46
CA GLN A 98 21.04 -7.16 6.87
C GLN A 98 22.26 -6.87 7.76
N HIS A 99 21.93 -6.48 9.00
CA HIS A 99 22.74 -6.57 10.23
C HIS A 99 23.58 -5.41 10.78
N ASN A 100 23.47 -4.18 10.28
CA ASN A 100 23.80 -2.97 11.08
C ASN A 100 22.56 -2.12 11.44
N TRP A 101 21.37 -2.71 11.32
CA TRP A 101 20.10 -1.99 11.30
C TRP A 101 19.57 -1.56 12.68
N CYS A 102 20.23 -1.95 13.78
CA CYS A 102 19.82 -1.61 15.15
C CYS A 102 20.66 -0.50 15.81
N LYS A 103 21.77 -0.04 15.20
CA LYS A 103 22.61 1.00 15.81
C LYS A 103 22.65 2.33 15.06
N GLU A 104 22.56 2.36 13.74
CA GLU A 104 22.59 3.65 13.04
C GLU A 104 21.69 3.65 11.79
N ASN A 105 20.78 4.62 11.76
CA ASN A 105 20.09 5.11 10.56
C ASN A 105 19.09 4.16 9.87
N LEU A 106 17.79 4.36 10.18
CA LEU A 106 16.66 3.99 9.31
C LEU A 106 16.77 4.70 7.95
N LYS A 107 17.60 4.14 7.08
CA LYS A 107 17.75 4.55 5.69
C LYS A 107 17.30 3.37 4.80
N ASN A 108 16.29 3.67 4.00
CA ASN A 108 15.96 3.07 2.71
C ASN A 108 14.77 2.09 2.63
N ASP A 109 13.87 2.49 1.74
CA ASP A 109 12.65 1.88 1.22
C ASP A 109 12.78 0.43 0.67
N VAL A 110 13.95 -0.19 0.70
CA VAL A 110 14.20 -1.51 0.05
C VAL A 110 13.60 -2.69 0.84
N CYS A 111 13.47 -2.58 2.17
CA CYS A 111 12.90 -3.64 3.01
C CYS A 111 11.43 -3.95 2.69
N ALA A 112 10.62 -2.94 2.32
CA ALA A 112 9.21 -3.17 2.01
C ALA A 112 9.03 -3.99 0.73
N VAL A 113 9.90 -3.78 -0.27
CA VAL A 113 9.87 -4.52 -1.54
C VAL A 113 10.16 -6.01 -1.33
N LEU A 114 11.11 -6.35 -0.45
CA LEU A 114 11.47 -7.75 -0.21
C LEU A 114 10.55 -8.47 0.75
N VAL A 115 10.00 -7.79 1.77
CA VAL A 115 8.91 -8.36 2.57
C VAL A 115 7.70 -8.62 1.67
N LEU A 116 7.40 -7.74 0.71
CA LEU A 116 6.36 -7.99 -0.29
C LEU A 116 6.71 -9.13 -1.24
N ILE A 117 7.97 -9.29 -1.70
CA ILE A 117 8.40 -10.42 -2.53
C ILE A 117 8.36 -11.75 -1.73
N TYR A 118 8.72 -11.73 -0.44
CA TYR A 118 8.69 -12.91 0.44
C TYR A 118 7.24 -13.29 0.77
N LEU A 119 6.36 -12.31 1.05
CA LEU A 119 4.92 -12.53 1.19
C LEU A 119 4.31 -13.01 -0.12
N PHE A 120 4.76 -12.52 -1.27
CA PHE A 120 4.34 -13.02 -2.59
C PHE A 120 4.71 -14.49 -2.78
N LYS A 121 5.91 -14.89 -2.34
CA LYS A 121 6.35 -16.29 -2.36
C LYS A 121 5.55 -17.15 -1.38
N MET A 122 5.32 -16.69 -0.15
CA MET A 122 4.51 -17.41 0.84
C MET A 122 3.02 -17.51 0.46
N CYS A 123 2.46 -16.51 -0.23
CA CYS A 123 1.11 -16.57 -0.79
C CYS A 123 1.04 -17.45 -2.04
N SER A 124 2.10 -17.49 -2.85
CA SER A 124 2.20 -18.39 -4.01
C SER A 124 2.25 -19.85 -3.59
N ASP A 125 2.85 -20.17 -2.44
CA ASP A 125 2.88 -21.53 -1.89
C ASP A 125 1.51 -21.96 -1.28
N ARG A 126 0.57 -21.01 -1.06
CA ARG A 126 -0.85 -21.26 -0.71
C ARG A 126 -1.80 -21.06 -1.89
N ALA A 127 -1.30 -21.02 -3.13
CA ALA A 127 -2.09 -20.67 -4.30
C ALA A 127 -3.24 -21.65 -4.62
N GLU A 128 -3.26 -22.84 -4.02
CA GLU A 128 -4.32 -23.84 -4.23
C GLU A 128 -5.71 -23.36 -3.77
N GLU A 129 -5.77 -22.37 -2.87
CA GLU A 129 -7.03 -21.86 -2.30
C GLU A 129 -7.53 -20.55 -2.93
N TRP A 130 -6.74 -19.92 -3.80
CA TRP A 130 -7.06 -18.60 -4.36
C TRP A 130 -7.76 -18.74 -5.70
N THR A 131 -8.90 -18.07 -5.85
CA THR A 131 -9.49 -17.92 -7.18
C THR A 131 -8.53 -17.14 -8.09
N HIS A 132 -8.46 -17.50 -9.38
CA HIS A 132 -7.59 -16.83 -10.36
C HIS A 132 -7.75 -15.29 -10.36
N TYR A 133 -8.94 -14.79 -10.01
CA TYR A 133 -9.25 -13.36 -9.93
C TYR A 133 -8.58 -12.64 -8.75
N ASP A 134 -8.51 -13.28 -7.58
CA ASP A 134 -7.91 -12.69 -6.39
C ASP A 134 -6.39 -12.56 -6.53
N PHE A 135 -5.76 -13.56 -7.14
CA PHE A 135 -4.32 -13.55 -7.41
C PHE A 135 -3.91 -12.40 -8.34
N GLN A 136 -4.68 -12.16 -9.41
CA GLN A 136 -4.36 -11.12 -10.38
C GLN A 136 -4.51 -9.70 -9.80
N SER A 137 -5.53 -9.50 -8.95
CA SER A 137 -5.71 -8.25 -8.20
C SER A 137 -4.58 -8.02 -7.19
N TYR A 138 -4.18 -9.06 -6.46
CA TYR A 138 -3.06 -9.00 -5.52
C TYR A 138 -1.74 -8.66 -6.22
N LYS A 139 -1.43 -9.35 -7.33
CA LYS A 139 -0.23 -9.12 -8.13
C LYS A 139 -0.10 -7.66 -8.58
N ARG A 140 -1.19 -7.05 -9.05
CA ARG A 140 -1.23 -5.61 -9.41
C ARG A 140 -0.84 -4.69 -8.27
N ARG A 141 -1.42 -4.94 -7.08
CA ARG A 141 -1.17 -4.14 -5.88
C ARG A 141 0.28 -4.27 -5.43
N VAL A 142 0.86 -5.46 -5.51
CA VAL A 142 2.27 -5.69 -5.16
C VAL A 142 3.18 -4.93 -6.10
N HIS A 143 2.99 -5.04 -7.42
CA HIS A 143 3.78 -4.30 -8.39
C HIS A 143 3.66 -2.77 -8.20
N THR A 144 2.46 -2.28 -7.92
CA THR A 144 2.24 -0.85 -7.67
C THR A 144 2.90 -0.40 -6.36
N ALA A 145 2.81 -1.21 -5.31
CA ALA A 145 3.48 -0.95 -4.04
C ALA A 145 5.01 -0.88 -4.22
N ILE A 146 5.59 -1.84 -4.95
CA ILE A 146 7.03 -1.83 -5.28
C ILE A 146 7.40 -0.53 -6.02
N HIS A 147 6.62 -0.14 -7.02
CA HIS A 147 6.88 1.08 -7.79
C HIS A 147 6.77 2.35 -6.92
N ASN A 148 5.78 2.42 -6.02
CA ASN A 148 5.59 3.53 -5.08
C ASN A 148 6.74 3.64 -4.09
N VAL A 149 7.20 2.51 -3.57
CA VAL A 149 8.33 2.44 -2.66
C VAL A 149 9.61 2.91 -3.38
N ASN A 150 9.75 2.54 -4.65
CA ASN A 150 10.89 2.90 -5.49
C ASN A 150 10.96 4.37 -5.90
N ASN A 151 9.82 5.02 -6.14
CA ASN A 151 9.75 6.34 -6.77
C ASN A 151 9.08 7.41 -5.90
N GLY A 152 8.33 7.01 -4.88
CA GLY A 152 7.37 7.86 -4.19
C GLY A 152 6.00 7.87 -4.88
N PRO A 153 4.90 8.15 -4.15
CA PRO A 153 3.54 7.98 -4.65
C PRO A 153 3.18 8.95 -5.79
N GLY A 154 3.68 10.19 -5.77
CA GLY A 154 3.38 11.17 -6.80
C GLY A 154 4.12 10.87 -8.11
N GLU A 155 5.44 10.69 -8.02
CA GLU A 155 6.30 10.36 -9.17
C GLU A 155 5.95 9.00 -9.77
N SER A 156 5.55 8.04 -8.94
CA SER A 156 5.10 6.72 -9.38
C SER A 156 3.93 6.83 -10.37
N ILE A 157 2.89 7.60 -10.03
CA ILE A 157 1.73 7.81 -10.90
C ILE A 157 2.14 8.49 -12.22
N VAL A 158 2.97 9.53 -12.15
CA VAL A 158 3.44 10.26 -13.36
C VAL A 158 4.20 9.32 -14.31
N LYS A 159 5.12 8.51 -13.78
CA LYS A 159 5.91 7.55 -14.55
C LYS A 159 5.04 6.44 -15.15
N LEU A 160 4.10 5.89 -14.39
CA LEU A 160 3.21 4.83 -14.88
C LEU A 160 2.22 5.36 -15.92
N CYS A 161 1.66 6.56 -15.73
CA CYS A 161 0.84 7.22 -16.74
C CYS A 161 1.62 7.46 -18.03
N LYS A 162 2.88 7.92 -17.94
CA LYS A 162 3.77 8.06 -19.11
C LYS A 162 4.03 6.71 -19.78
N ALA A 163 4.28 5.65 -19.01
CA ALA A 163 4.49 4.29 -19.53
C ALA A 163 3.23 3.71 -20.20
N ALA A 164 2.04 4.07 -19.70
CA ALA A 164 0.75 3.75 -20.28
C ALA A 164 0.37 4.66 -21.46
N TRP A 165 1.30 5.48 -21.96
CA TRP A 165 1.10 6.40 -23.09
C TRP A 165 0.06 7.49 -22.82
N VAL A 166 -0.16 7.82 -21.55
CA VAL A 166 -1.03 8.90 -21.08
C VAL A 166 -0.22 9.87 -20.24
N PRO A 167 0.73 10.62 -20.83
CA PRO A 167 1.54 11.57 -20.07
C PRO A 167 0.64 12.64 -19.44
N ILE A 168 0.87 12.93 -18.16
CA ILE A 168 0.20 14.02 -17.45
C ILE A 168 0.88 15.33 -17.82
N GLU A 169 0.10 16.30 -18.30
CA GLU A 169 0.61 17.61 -18.69
C GLU A 169 1.31 18.31 -17.51
N PRO A 170 2.59 18.72 -17.63
CA PRO A 170 3.39 19.21 -16.49
C PRO A 170 2.83 20.45 -15.79
N ARG A 171 2.07 21.29 -16.52
CA ARG A 171 1.46 22.53 -16.01
C ARG A 171 0.05 22.33 -15.45
N SER A 172 -0.53 21.14 -15.59
CA SER A 172 -1.90 20.83 -15.15
C SER A 172 -2.08 20.89 -13.62
N ARG A 173 -3.34 21.10 -13.18
CA ARG A 173 -3.71 20.99 -11.76
C ARG A 173 -3.41 19.59 -11.20
N ALA A 174 -3.60 18.54 -12.00
CA ALA A 174 -3.26 17.17 -11.62
C ALA A 174 -1.76 17.01 -11.35
N ALA A 175 -0.89 17.50 -12.23
CA ALA A 175 0.56 17.47 -12.03
C ALA A 175 0.99 18.23 -10.77
N ARG A 176 0.38 19.40 -10.48
CA ARG A 176 0.64 20.15 -9.25
C ARG A 176 0.21 19.36 -8.00
N SER A 177 -0.94 18.71 -8.04
CA SER A 177 -1.43 17.87 -6.94
C SER A 177 -0.49 16.69 -6.67
N LEU A 178 -0.05 15.99 -7.72
CA LEU A 178 0.91 14.88 -7.60
C LEU A 178 2.26 15.34 -7.04
N LYS A 179 2.75 16.52 -7.42
CA LYS A 179 3.94 17.14 -6.81
C LYS A 179 3.75 17.43 -5.32
N ASN A 180 2.57 17.89 -4.91
CA ASN A 180 2.29 18.14 -3.50
C ASN A 180 2.23 16.84 -2.69
N ILE A 181 1.61 15.79 -3.25
CA ILE A 181 1.61 14.43 -2.66
C ILE A 181 3.04 13.93 -2.49
N GLN A 182 3.88 14.09 -3.51
CA GLN A 182 5.30 13.70 -3.45
C GLN A 182 6.06 14.47 -2.37
N ARG A 183 5.96 15.81 -2.33
CA ARG A 183 6.59 16.66 -1.32
C ARG A 183 6.14 16.29 0.10
N HIS A 184 4.86 16.03 0.28
CA HIS A 184 4.31 15.61 1.57
C HIS A 184 4.87 14.26 2.00
N ASN A 185 4.96 13.30 1.08
CA ASN A 185 5.58 12.00 1.33
C ASN A 185 7.07 12.14 1.71
N GLU A 186 7.84 12.96 1.00
CA GLU A 186 9.25 13.24 1.31
C GLU A 186 9.40 13.90 2.68
N LYS A 187 8.58 14.91 2.98
CA LYS A 187 8.53 15.54 4.31
C LYS A 187 8.21 14.52 5.39
N HIS A 188 7.26 13.61 5.15
CA HIS A 188 6.94 12.53 6.09
C HIS A 188 8.08 11.51 6.25
N LYS A 189 8.81 11.19 5.18
CA LYS A 189 10.00 10.32 5.26
C LYS A 189 11.07 10.94 6.15
N LEU A 190 11.38 12.23 5.93
CA LEU A 190 12.30 12.98 6.78
C LEU A 190 11.82 13.07 8.23
N TYR A 191 10.54 13.34 8.44
CA TYR A 191 9.94 13.38 9.77
C TYR A 191 10.07 12.04 10.50
N LYS A 192 9.82 10.92 9.81
CA LYS A 192 9.97 9.57 10.36
C LYS A 192 11.40 9.21 10.74
N GLN A 193 12.39 9.91 10.17
CA GLN A 193 13.81 9.76 10.52
C GLN A 193 14.20 10.60 11.76
N SER A 194 13.35 11.52 12.20
CA SER A 194 13.66 12.38 13.35
C SER A 194 13.68 11.59 14.66
N LYS A 195 14.61 11.95 15.57
CA LYS A 195 14.65 11.40 16.94
C LYS A 195 13.32 11.57 17.68
N ARG A 196 12.66 12.71 17.47
CA ARG A 196 11.34 13.03 18.02
C ARG A 196 10.29 11.99 17.62
N TYR A 197 10.21 11.63 16.34
CA TYR A 197 9.28 10.61 15.87
C TYR A 197 9.56 9.25 16.50
N THR A 198 10.84 8.86 16.58
CA THR A 198 11.24 7.59 17.23
C THR A 198 10.83 7.56 18.69
N TYR A 199 11.12 8.62 19.45
CA TYR A 199 10.73 8.74 20.85
C TYR A 199 9.21 8.64 21.02
N GLN A 200 8.45 9.42 20.25
CA GLN A 200 6.98 9.38 20.29
C GLN A 200 6.43 8.00 19.94
N ARG A 201 7.05 7.29 18.98
CA ARG A 201 6.64 5.93 18.61
C ARG A 201 6.92 4.94 19.75
N CYS A 202 8.06 5.05 20.42
CA CYS A 202 8.40 4.19 21.57
C CYS A 202 7.48 4.47 22.76
N SER A 203 7.24 5.75 23.11
CA SER A 203 6.31 6.16 24.17
C SER A 203 4.92 5.58 23.93
N LYS A 204 4.33 5.82 22.74
CA LYS A 204 3.01 5.27 22.39
C LYS A 204 2.97 3.75 22.41
N LYS A 205 4.06 3.09 21.99
CA LYS A 205 4.15 1.63 22.04
C LYS A 205 4.17 1.13 23.49
N HIS A 206 4.86 1.84 24.39
CA HIS A 206 4.88 1.53 25.82
C HIS A 206 3.50 1.74 26.46
N GLU A 207 2.87 2.90 26.23
CA GLU A 207 1.49 3.21 26.68
C GLU A 207 0.50 2.12 26.21
N LEU A 208 0.62 1.66 24.96
CA LEU A 208 -0.22 0.59 24.44
C LEU A 208 0.04 -0.74 25.14
N TYR A 209 1.31 -1.09 25.43
CA TYR A 209 1.63 -2.31 26.16
C TYR A 209 1.16 -2.28 27.60
N GLU A 210 1.28 -1.15 28.29
CA GLU A 210 0.72 -1.00 29.65
C GLU A 210 -0.78 -1.30 29.65
N ILE A 211 -1.52 -0.76 28.66
CA ILE A 211 -2.95 -1.07 28.48
C ILE A 211 -3.18 -2.57 28.18
N TYR A 212 -2.29 -3.22 27.44
CA TYR A 212 -2.40 -4.66 27.16
C TYR A 212 -2.07 -5.53 28.37
N GLU A 213 -1.03 -5.18 29.13
CA GLU A 213 -0.63 -5.88 30.35
C GLU A 213 -1.70 -5.73 31.44
N GLU A 214 -2.29 -4.54 31.59
CA GLU A 214 -3.47 -4.33 32.44
C GLU A 214 -4.66 -5.21 32.01
N LYS A 215 -4.88 -5.35 30.70
CA LYS A 215 -5.97 -6.19 30.15
C LYS A 215 -5.72 -7.69 30.22
N ASP A 216 -4.47 -8.14 30.13
CA ASP A 216 -4.11 -9.56 30.31
C ASP A 216 -4.09 -9.94 31.80
N TYR A 217 -3.79 -8.98 32.69
CA TYR A 217 -4.04 -9.11 34.13
C TYR A 217 -5.55 -9.21 34.45
N GLU A 218 -6.39 -8.47 33.71
CA GLU A 218 -7.86 -8.62 33.78
C GLU A 218 -8.39 -9.89 33.08
N LYS A 219 -7.74 -10.43 32.04
CA LYS A 219 -8.19 -11.67 31.37
C LYS A 219 -8.03 -12.92 32.24
N ASN A 220 -7.02 -12.95 33.10
CA ASN A 220 -6.81 -14.03 34.08
C ASN A 220 -7.65 -13.87 35.36
N LYS A 221 -8.46 -12.82 35.45
CA LYS A 221 -9.56 -12.69 36.41
C LYS A 221 -10.80 -12.29 35.64
N LEU A 222 -11.54 -13.26 35.09
CA LEU A 222 -12.83 -13.07 34.41
C LEU A 222 -13.75 -12.14 35.22
N LEU A 223 -13.63 -10.83 34.99
CA LEU A 223 -14.58 -9.85 35.45
C LEU A 223 -15.42 -9.45 34.24
N PRO A 224 -16.76 -9.52 34.38
CA PRO A 224 -17.65 -9.18 33.30
C PRO A 224 -17.39 -7.73 32.88
N THR A 225 -17.16 -7.52 31.58
CA THR A 225 -16.94 -6.19 31.00
C THR A 225 -17.98 -5.18 31.54
N LYS A 226 -17.62 -3.90 31.69
CA LYS A 226 -18.51 -2.83 32.22
C LYS A 226 -19.91 -2.79 31.57
N ARG A 227 -20.05 -3.30 30.33
CA ARG A 227 -21.32 -3.49 29.63
C ARG A 227 -22.24 -4.58 30.21
N LEU A 228 -21.67 -5.63 30.79
CA LEU A 228 -22.39 -6.70 31.50
C LEU A 228 -22.74 -6.28 32.94
N ALA A 229 -21.84 -5.57 33.62
CA ALA A 229 -22.11 -5.03 34.97
C ALA A 229 -23.26 -4.01 34.98
N ALA A 230 -23.45 -3.26 33.88
CA ALA A 230 -24.57 -2.34 33.72
C ALA A 230 -25.92 -3.04 33.45
N LYS A 231 -25.91 -4.32 33.03
CA LYS A 231 -27.15 -5.08 32.73
C LYS A 231 -27.73 -5.78 33.96
N HIS A 232 -26.91 -6.14 34.94
CA HIS A 232 -27.37 -6.82 36.16
C HIS A 232 -26.68 -6.25 37.41
N PRO A 233 -27.08 -5.07 37.89
CA PRO A 233 -26.47 -4.44 39.07
C PRO A 233 -26.74 -5.19 40.40
N GLN A 234 -27.71 -6.11 40.42
CA GLN A 234 -28.15 -6.77 41.67
C GLN A 234 -27.26 -7.95 42.11
N GLU A 235 -26.56 -8.62 41.20
CA GLU A 235 -25.79 -9.84 41.52
C GLU A 235 -24.45 -9.57 42.23
N LEU A 236 -23.90 -8.36 42.09
CA LEU A 236 -22.64 -7.95 42.74
C LEU A 236 -22.77 -7.65 44.24
N SER A 237 -24.00 -7.56 44.76
CA SER A 237 -24.28 -7.25 46.16
C SER A 237 -24.24 -8.47 47.09
N PHE A 238 -24.37 -9.69 46.55
CA PHE A 238 -24.43 -10.93 47.33
C PHE A 238 -23.05 -11.43 47.78
N ALA A 239 -21.99 -11.13 47.02
CA ALA A 239 -20.63 -11.59 47.31
C ALA A 239 -19.94 -10.83 48.46
N LYS A 240 -20.48 -9.69 48.90
CA LYS A 240 -19.86 -8.87 49.97
C LYS A 240 -20.36 -9.17 51.39
N LYS A 241 -21.31 -10.10 51.57
CA LYS A 241 -21.94 -10.35 52.89
C LYS A 241 -21.43 -11.59 53.63
N THR A 242 -20.56 -12.42 53.05
CA THR A 242 -20.15 -13.70 53.65
C THR A 242 -18.80 -13.68 54.38
N GLU A 243 -18.10 -12.55 54.43
CA GLU A 243 -16.89 -12.40 55.25
C GLU A 243 -17.19 -11.43 56.39
N ILE A 244 -17.65 -11.96 57.52
CA ILE A 244 -17.44 -11.48 58.90
C ILE A 244 -18.33 -12.37 59.79
N LYS A 245 -17.72 -13.38 60.40
CA LYS A 245 -17.90 -13.78 61.82
C LYS A 245 -17.27 -15.16 62.05
N THR A 246 -16.05 -15.14 62.56
CA THR A 246 -15.55 -16.13 63.52
C THR A 246 -14.63 -15.41 64.50
N CYS A 247 -15.14 -15.22 65.72
CA CYS A 247 -14.35 -15.10 66.94
C CYS A 247 -14.39 -16.47 67.62
#